data_AF-A0A8S8XY68-F1
#
_entry.id   AF-A0A8S8XY68-F1
#
_cell.length_a   1.000
_cell.length_b   1.000
_cell.length_c   1.000
_cell.angle_alpha   90.00
_cell.angle_beta   90.00
_cell.angle_gamma   90.00
#
_symmetry.space_group_name_H-M   'P 1'
#
loop_
_entity.id
_entity.type
_entity.pdbx_description
1 polymer ?
#
loop_
_entity_poly.entity_id
_entity_poly.type
_entity_poly.pdbx_seq_one_letter_code
_entity_poly.pdbx_strand_id
1 'polypeptide(L)'
;MTKMSGIAQKLASNQKQVAISEFFEKNKHFLGFDSPVRSLITAVKEAVDNSLDACEEARILPSIKVKVSKLDTKKDIIELVVEDNGPGIPQKSIEKVFGQLLFGSRFHAIRQSRGQQGIGITGVVMYSQLTTGKPTHVKSKIATESTAAVVDIGLDTRKNKATKSNSGREIWLVDDGEMKKHGLEVTTRMKAKYQKGRQSVWQYLRMTSIVNPHAEITFTDPEGEIHHWPRVTERLPGKVESIKPHPHGIELGQLQRMLTESTDSRLSVFLRTNFSGVSTRAAKELCSAAELDVKVKPKQMTPDQIRALLESFQGERMFNGKPVKLLNPPTNCLSPIEEMLIKKGLSKTIDSRYAITMTRAPNVSQGNPYQVEVGLIFGGNMVADKPVEVLRFANRVPLMYQQGGCLLTKAIESVDWRQYGLDQAGGKGVPKGPAAILVHLASTNVQFTSEAKEALADNAEVMEGSKKGNAGNGSWP
;
A
#
# COMPACT_ATOMS: atom_id res chain seq x y z
N MET A 1 24.88 -10.25 -48.49
CA MET A 1 23.82 -10.48 -47.48
C MET A 1 24.20 -11.50 -46.39
N THR A 2 25.12 -12.45 -46.64
CA THR A 2 25.51 -13.52 -45.70
C THR A 2 26.34 -13.09 -44.47
N LYS A 3 27.05 -11.94 -44.51
CA LYS A 3 27.81 -11.44 -43.33
C LYS A 3 26.93 -10.74 -42.28
N MET A 4 25.78 -10.17 -42.65
CA MET A 4 24.87 -9.52 -41.69
C MET A 4 23.98 -10.52 -40.92
N SER A 5 23.62 -11.67 -41.52
CA SER A 5 22.80 -12.67 -40.83
C SER A 5 23.53 -13.32 -39.63
N GLY A 6 24.85 -13.52 -39.75
CA GLY A 6 25.68 -14.03 -38.65
C GLY A 6 25.87 -13.03 -37.50
N ILE A 7 25.84 -11.73 -37.78
CA ILE A 7 25.89 -10.67 -36.76
C ILE A 7 24.57 -10.61 -36.00
N ALA A 8 23.44 -10.69 -36.69
CA ALA A 8 22.12 -10.73 -36.05
C ALA A 8 21.96 -11.98 -35.15
N GLN A 9 22.42 -13.16 -35.59
CA GLN A 9 22.40 -14.37 -34.77
C GLN A 9 23.36 -14.30 -33.57
N LYS A 10 24.55 -13.70 -33.73
CA LYS A 10 25.48 -13.46 -32.60
C LYS A 10 24.96 -12.42 -31.60
N LEU A 11 24.30 -11.36 -32.10
CA LEU A 11 23.63 -10.36 -31.26
C LEU A 11 22.45 -10.99 -30.51
N ALA A 12 21.65 -11.82 -31.18
CA ALA A 12 20.55 -12.55 -30.57
C ALA A 12 21.04 -13.56 -29.52
N SER A 13 22.14 -14.28 -29.76
CA SER A 13 22.71 -15.20 -28.75
C SER A 13 23.28 -14.50 -27.52
N ASN A 14 23.60 -13.21 -27.63
CA ASN A 14 24.05 -12.38 -26.50
C ASN A 14 22.89 -11.78 -25.69
N GLN A 15 21.65 -11.89 -26.18
CA GLN A 15 20.48 -11.46 -25.43
C GLN A 15 20.22 -12.43 -24.27
N LYS A 16 20.38 -11.96 -23.04
CA LYS A 16 20.10 -12.72 -21.83
C LYS A 16 18.84 -12.15 -21.17
N GLN A 17 17.88 -13.02 -20.89
CA GLN A 17 16.74 -12.67 -20.07
C GLN A 17 17.19 -12.53 -18.62
N VAL A 18 16.98 -11.37 -18.03
CA VAL A 18 17.33 -11.08 -16.64
C VAL A 18 16.13 -11.45 -15.77
N ALA A 19 16.37 -12.21 -14.69
CA ALA A 19 15.33 -12.52 -13.73
C ALA A 19 14.88 -11.25 -13.00
N ILE A 20 13.61 -11.18 -12.61
CA ILE A 20 13.03 -10.01 -11.90
C ILE A 20 13.83 -9.69 -10.63
N SER A 21 14.27 -10.71 -9.91
CA SER A 21 15.13 -10.57 -8.74
C SER A 21 16.50 -9.99 -9.05
N GLU A 22 17.11 -10.33 -10.19
CA GLU A 22 18.38 -9.73 -10.62
C GLU A 22 18.20 -8.27 -11.06
N PHE A 23 17.06 -7.92 -11.64
CA PHE A 23 16.71 -6.52 -11.93
C PHE A 23 16.65 -5.68 -10.66
N PHE A 24 15.99 -6.17 -9.60
CA PHE A 24 15.91 -5.45 -8.32
C PHE A 24 17.21 -5.47 -7.52
N GLU A 25 18.03 -6.52 -7.65
CA GLU A 25 19.38 -6.55 -7.09
C GLU A 25 20.23 -5.42 -7.66
N LYS A 26 20.18 -5.20 -8.98
CA LYS A 26 20.87 -4.08 -9.65
C LYS A 26 20.22 -2.73 -9.36
N ASN A 27 18.91 -2.69 -9.17
CA ASN A 27 18.12 -1.47 -9.01
C ASN A 27 17.39 -1.39 -7.67
N LYS A 28 18.15 -1.55 -6.57
CA LYS A 28 17.62 -1.52 -5.18
C LYS A 28 16.83 -0.25 -4.81
N HIS A 29 17.07 0.86 -5.50
CA HIS A 29 16.39 2.13 -5.27
C HIS A 29 14.90 2.07 -5.62
N PHE A 30 14.47 1.23 -6.58
CA PHE A 30 13.05 1.03 -6.87
C PHE A 30 12.28 0.39 -5.70
N LEU A 31 12.97 -0.43 -4.90
CA LEU A 31 12.39 -1.03 -3.69
C LEU A 31 12.49 -0.11 -2.46
N GLY A 32 12.99 1.12 -2.59
CA GLY A 32 13.18 2.04 -1.48
C GLY A 32 14.44 1.77 -0.64
N PHE A 33 15.38 0.95 -1.11
CA PHE A 33 16.67 0.66 -0.45
C PHE A 33 17.81 1.52 -1.01
N ASP A 34 17.60 2.84 -1.01
CA ASP A 34 18.51 3.79 -1.64
C ASP A 34 19.67 4.19 -0.69
N SER A 35 19.33 4.56 0.55
CA SER A 35 20.28 4.95 1.60
C SER A 35 20.14 4.09 2.86
N PRO A 36 21.20 3.89 3.67
CA PRO A 36 21.13 3.03 4.87
C PRO A 36 20.06 3.46 5.88
N VAL A 37 19.76 4.76 5.94
CA VAL A 37 18.69 5.32 6.78
C VAL A 37 17.31 4.92 6.24
N ARG A 38 17.10 5.12 4.93
CA ARG A 38 15.83 4.82 4.27
C ARG A 38 15.55 3.32 4.27
N SER A 39 16.58 2.50 4.04
CA SER A 39 16.50 1.04 4.09
C SER A 39 15.91 0.51 5.39
N LEU A 40 16.29 1.08 6.54
CA LEU A 40 15.74 0.67 7.83
C LEU A 40 14.24 0.97 7.93
N ILE A 41 13.85 2.17 7.52
CA ILE A 41 12.44 2.61 7.56
C ILE A 41 11.60 1.76 6.60
N THR A 42 12.11 1.49 5.39
CA THR A 42 11.47 0.60 4.42
C THR A 42 11.28 -0.80 5.00
N ALA A 43 12.30 -1.37 5.65
CA ALA A 43 12.21 -2.69 6.26
C ALA A 43 11.16 -2.74 7.38
N VAL A 44 11.15 -1.75 8.28
CA VAL A 44 10.14 -1.66 9.34
C VAL A 44 8.75 -1.46 8.75
N LYS A 45 8.60 -0.60 7.74
CA LYS A 45 7.33 -0.33 7.05
C LYS A 45 6.73 -1.62 6.49
N GLU A 46 7.51 -2.34 5.67
CA GLU A 46 7.03 -3.57 5.03
C GLU A 46 6.76 -4.69 6.04
N ALA A 47 7.52 -4.79 7.13
CA ALA A 47 7.24 -5.77 8.18
C ALA A 47 5.95 -5.44 8.94
N VAL A 48 5.80 -4.21 9.42
CA VAL A 48 4.64 -3.77 10.21
C VAL A 48 3.35 -3.79 9.38
N ASP A 49 3.39 -3.36 8.12
CA ASP A 49 2.21 -3.37 7.24
C ASP A 49 1.70 -4.79 6.98
N ASN A 50 2.63 -5.75 6.79
CA ASN A 50 2.26 -7.15 6.62
C ASN A 50 1.69 -7.77 7.90
N SER A 51 2.26 -7.45 9.06
CA SER A 51 1.73 -7.90 10.35
C SER A 51 0.33 -7.35 10.63
N LEU A 52 0.10 -6.05 10.35
CA LEU A 52 -1.23 -5.43 10.47
C LEU A 52 -2.26 -6.10 9.55
N ASP A 53 -1.91 -6.29 8.28
CA ASP A 53 -2.81 -6.93 7.32
C ASP A 53 -3.13 -8.38 7.74
N ALA A 54 -2.13 -9.15 8.19
CA ALA A 54 -2.33 -10.55 8.61
C ALA A 54 -3.25 -10.65 9.84
N CYS A 55 -3.11 -9.74 10.81
CA CYS A 55 -3.99 -9.67 11.98
C CYS A 55 -5.41 -9.28 11.57
N GLU A 56 -5.57 -8.26 10.72
CA GLU A 56 -6.89 -7.77 10.28
C GLU A 56 -7.65 -8.80 9.44
N GLU A 57 -6.95 -9.53 8.54
CA GLU A 57 -7.53 -10.62 7.76
C GLU A 57 -8.01 -11.77 8.67
N ALA A 58 -7.23 -12.11 9.69
CA ALA A 58 -7.58 -13.11 10.69
C ALA A 58 -8.58 -12.62 11.75
N ARG A 59 -8.97 -11.34 11.72
CA ARG A 59 -9.83 -10.69 12.72
C ARG A 59 -9.26 -10.76 14.16
N ILE A 60 -7.94 -10.64 14.28
CA ILE A 60 -7.21 -10.57 15.54
C ILE A 60 -6.82 -9.11 15.80
N LEU A 61 -6.94 -8.64 17.05
CA LEU A 61 -6.47 -7.31 17.43
C LEU A 61 -4.93 -7.26 17.40
N PRO A 62 -4.31 -6.43 16.54
CA PRO A 62 -2.87 -6.43 16.36
C PRO A 62 -2.13 -6.00 17.63
N SER A 63 -1.08 -6.73 17.97
CA SER A 63 -0.06 -6.38 18.95
C SER A 63 1.29 -6.66 18.30
N ILE A 64 2.04 -5.60 18.00
CA ILE A 64 3.27 -5.65 17.22
C ILE A 64 4.42 -5.12 18.07
N LYS A 65 5.47 -5.93 18.24
CA LYS A 65 6.74 -5.52 18.87
C LYS A 65 7.79 -5.34 17.79
N VAL A 66 8.42 -4.17 17.76
CA VAL A 66 9.53 -3.84 16.85
C VAL A 66 10.76 -3.56 17.71
N LYS A 67 11.83 -4.30 17.50
CA LYS A 67 13.11 -4.09 18.19
C LYS A 67 14.21 -3.87 17.17
N VAL A 68 14.98 -2.81 17.36
CA VAL A 68 16.12 -2.47 16.51
C VAL A 68 17.36 -2.43 17.37
N SER A 69 18.35 -3.29 17.09
CA SER A 69 19.59 -3.39 17.87
C SER A 69 20.81 -3.12 17.00
N LYS A 70 21.80 -2.37 17.49
CA LYS A 70 23.09 -2.16 16.80
C LYS A 70 24.00 -3.36 17.08
N LEU A 71 24.34 -4.15 16.06
CA LEU A 71 25.27 -5.28 16.20
C LEU A 71 26.73 -4.87 15.97
N ASP A 72 26.99 -4.07 14.93
CA ASP A 72 28.34 -3.58 14.61
C ASP A 72 28.26 -2.11 14.20
N THR A 73 28.79 -1.23 15.07
CA THR A 73 28.79 0.22 14.86
C THR A 73 29.78 0.66 13.77
N LYS A 74 30.84 -0.11 13.50
CA LYS A 74 31.85 0.24 12.47
C LYS A 74 31.36 -0.09 11.06
N LYS A 75 30.51 -1.11 10.93
CA LYS A 75 29.95 -1.56 9.64
C LYS A 75 28.52 -1.09 9.40
N ASP A 76 27.94 -0.34 10.34
CA ASP A 76 26.53 0.06 10.35
C ASP A 76 25.59 -1.16 10.19
N ILE A 77 25.85 -2.26 10.91
CA ILE A 77 25.00 -3.45 10.88
C ILE A 77 24.01 -3.39 12.03
N ILE A 78 22.74 -3.47 11.67
CA ILE A 78 21.60 -3.46 12.59
C ILE A 78 20.85 -4.78 12.48
N GLU A 79 20.35 -5.25 13.62
CA GLU A 79 19.37 -6.33 13.70
C GLU A 79 17.99 -5.73 13.90
N LEU A 80 17.08 -6.03 12.99
CA LEU A 80 15.66 -5.69 13.07
C LEU A 80 14.89 -6.97 13.39
N VAL A 81 14.17 -6.94 14.51
CA VAL A 81 13.24 -7.97 14.95
C VAL A 81 11.84 -7.38 14.94
N VAL A 82 10.91 -8.01 14.24
CA VAL A 82 9.48 -7.66 14.25
C VAL A 82 8.69 -8.90 14.63
N GLU A 83 7.96 -8.81 15.74
CA GLU A 83 7.09 -9.85 16.26
C GLU A 83 5.64 -9.38 16.22
N ASP A 84 4.74 -10.24 15.75
CA ASP A 84 3.30 -10.02 15.77
C ASP A 84 2.54 -11.16 16.45
N ASN A 85 1.27 -10.87 16.77
CA ASN A 85 0.30 -11.84 17.26
C ASN A 85 -0.67 -12.29 16.15
N GLY A 86 -0.25 -12.29 14.90
CA GLY A 86 -1.06 -12.76 13.78
C GLY A 86 -1.33 -14.26 13.81
N PRO A 87 -1.99 -14.82 12.78
CA PRO A 87 -2.32 -16.25 12.71
C PRO A 87 -1.10 -17.17 12.53
N GLY A 88 0.07 -16.61 12.25
CA GLY A 88 1.24 -17.34 11.79
C GLY A 88 1.12 -17.80 10.33
N ILE A 89 2.21 -18.35 9.80
CA ILE A 89 2.33 -18.85 8.42
C ILE A 89 2.77 -20.32 8.45
N PRO A 90 2.09 -21.23 7.71
CA PRO A 90 2.51 -22.62 7.60
C PRO A 90 3.91 -22.75 7.03
N GLN A 91 4.72 -23.65 7.58
CA GLN A 91 6.13 -23.81 7.20
C GLN A 91 6.33 -23.97 5.68
N LYS A 92 5.45 -24.73 5.01
CA LYS A 92 5.49 -24.91 3.54
C LYS A 92 5.23 -23.63 2.74
N SER A 93 4.55 -22.66 3.34
CA SER A 93 4.18 -21.39 2.70
C SER A 93 5.16 -20.26 3.00
N ILE A 94 5.94 -20.35 4.09
CA ILE A 94 6.98 -19.37 4.45
C ILE A 94 7.93 -19.16 3.27
N GLU A 95 8.36 -20.24 2.61
CA GLU A 95 9.25 -20.18 1.45
C GLU A 95 8.71 -19.28 0.32
N LYS A 96 7.41 -19.42 0.02
CA LYS A 96 6.78 -18.65 -1.06
C LYS A 96 6.55 -17.20 -0.68
N VAL A 97 6.19 -16.94 0.57
CA VAL A 97 5.91 -15.57 1.06
C VAL A 97 7.20 -14.75 1.15
N PHE A 98 8.29 -15.33 1.64
CA PHE A 98 9.53 -14.60 1.88
C PHE A 98 10.55 -14.69 0.75
N GLY A 99 10.54 -15.76 -0.05
CA GLY A 99 11.60 -16.03 -1.05
C GLY A 99 11.12 -16.10 -2.50
N GLN A 100 9.93 -15.57 -2.82
CA GLN A 100 9.49 -15.41 -4.21
C GLN A 100 8.95 -13.99 -4.43
N LEU A 101 9.60 -13.22 -5.31
CA LEU A 101 9.10 -11.90 -5.68
C LEU A 101 7.81 -12.04 -6.50
N LEU A 102 6.91 -11.06 -6.32
CA LEU A 102 5.60 -10.99 -6.97
C LEU A 102 4.67 -12.17 -6.60
N PHE A 103 4.84 -12.73 -5.41
CA PHE A 103 3.96 -13.76 -4.89
C PHE A 103 3.03 -13.17 -3.82
N GLY A 104 1.73 -13.39 -3.96
CA GLY A 104 0.77 -12.92 -2.96
C GLY A 104 -0.68 -13.19 -3.35
N SER A 105 -1.55 -13.27 -2.35
CA SER A 105 -3.00 -13.40 -2.54
C SER A 105 -3.68 -12.11 -3.04
N ARG A 106 -2.91 -11.01 -3.14
CA ARG A 106 -3.43 -9.64 -3.35
C ARG A 106 -3.42 -9.17 -4.80
N PHE A 107 -2.89 -9.96 -5.75
CA PHE A 107 -2.72 -9.58 -7.16
C PHE A 107 -4.00 -9.61 -8.01
N HIS A 108 -5.02 -10.35 -7.58
CA HIS A 108 -6.20 -10.62 -8.42
C HIS A 108 -7.49 -10.02 -7.85
N ALA A 109 -7.43 -9.43 -6.66
CA ALA A 109 -8.57 -8.84 -5.98
C ALA A 109 -8.46 -7.30 -5.98
N ILE A 110 -9.45 -6.62 -6.55
CA ILE A 110 -9.56 -5.16 -6.49
C ILE A 110 -10.25 -4.82 -5.16
N ARG A 111 -9.44 -4.50 -4.15
CA ARG A 111 -9.89 -4.07 -2.82
C ARG A 111 -8.84 -3.15 -2.21
N GLN A 112 -9.23 -2.32 -1.25
CA GLN A 112 -8.26 -1.53 -0.49
C GLN A 112 -7.27 -2.45 0.22
N SER A 113 -5.97 -2.18 0.07
CA SER A 113 -4.87 -2.87 0.76
C SER A 113 -3.70 -1.93 1.02
N ARG A 114 -2.89 -2.24 2.04
CA ARG A 114 -1.61 -1.53 2.32
C ARG A 114 -0.52 -1.93 1.33
N GLY A 115 -0.47 -3.23 1.00
CA GLY A 115 0.46 -3.84 0.05
C GLY A 115 -0.19 -4.24 -1.29
N GLN A 116 0.25 -3.65 -2.41
CA GLN A 116 -0.31 -3.90 -3.75
C GLN A 116 0.42 -4.97 -4.58
N GLN A 117 1.75 -5.09 -4.44
CA GLN A 117 2.60 -5.78 -5.43
C GLN A 117 3.37 -7.00 -4.91
N GLY A 118 3.19 -7.45 -3.66
CA GLY A 118 3.85 -8.67 -3.16
C GLY A 118 5.39 -8.69 -3.29
N ILE A 119 6.04 -7.51 -3.24
CA ILE A 119 7.51 -7.35 -3.33
C ILE A 119 8.14 -6.93 -2.00
N GLY A 120 7.35 -6.44 -1.06
CA GLY A 120 7.81 -5.74 0.14
C GLY A 120 8.79 -6.52 0.99
N ILE A 121 8.29 -7.55 1.69
CA ILE A 121 9.08 -8.31 2.65
C ILE A 121 10.20 -9.12 1.99
N THR A 122 9.98 -9.64 0.77
CA THR A 122 11.01 -10.30 -0.03
C THR A 122 12.14 -9.33 -0.40
N GLY A 123 11.83 -8.06 -0.65
CA GLY A 123 12.81 -7.00 -0.84
C GLY A 123 13.70 -6.81 0.39
N VAL A 124 13.14 -6.91 1.59
CA VAL A 124 13.91 -6.86 2.86
C VAL A 124 14.85 -8.06 2.98
N VAL A 125 14.37 -9.27 2.67
CA VAL A 125 15.20 -10.50 2.66
C VAL A 125 16.36 -10.36 1.68
N MET A 126 16.09 -9.87 0.47
CA MET A 126 17.09 -9.63 -0.55
C MET A 126 18.12 -8.59 -0.09
N TYR A 127 17.68 -7.46 0.48
CA TYR A 127 18.57 -6.41 0.96
C TYR A 127 19.47 -6.88 2.12
N SER A 128 18.91 -7.65 3.06
CA SER A 128 19.65 -8.31 4.14
C SER A 128 20.76 -9.19 3.57
N GLN A 129 20.43 -10.08 2.63
CA GLN A 129 21.38 -10.98 2.00
C GLN A 129 22.48 -10.24 1.21
N LEU A 130 22.12 -9.18 0.47
CA LEU A 130 23.08 -8.40 -0.31
C LEU A 130 24.05 -7.59 0.55
N THR A 131 23.60 -7.16 1.74
CA THR A 131 24.42 -6.27 2.59
C THR A 131 25.24 -7.01 3.64
N THR A 132 24.71 -8.09 4.23
CA THR A 132 25.41 -8.84 5.30
C THR A 132 25.74 -10.28 4.92
N GLY A 133 25.19 -10.79 3.81
CA GLY A 133 25.32 -12.20 3.42
C GLY A 133 24.55 -13.16 4.34
N LYS A 134 23.81 -12.66 5.33
CA LYS A 134 23.07 -13.49 6.28
C LYS A 134 21.62 -13.69 5.81
N PRO A 135 21.07 -14.92 5.98
CA PRO A 135 19.67 -15.17 5.71
C PRO A 135 18.78 -14.46 6.75
N THR A 136 17.50 -14.34 6.42
CA THR A 136 16.46 -13.84 7.32
C THR A 136 15.92 -15.00 8.15
N HIS A 137 15.93 -14.86 9.47
CA HIS A 137 15.39 -15.85 10.38
C HIS A 137 13.89 -15.61 10.57
N VAL A 138 13.07 -16.65 10.36
CA VAL A 138 11.62 -16.58 10.51
C VAL A 138 11.17 -17.64 11.50
N LYS A 139 10.45 -17.19 12.54
CA LYS A 139 9.84 -18.04 13.55
C LYS A 139 8.33 -17.84 13.50
N SER A 140 7.59 -18.90 13.21
CA SER A 140 6.15 -18.84 12.93
C SER A 140 5.40 -19.86 13.78
N LYS A 141 4.36 -19.42 14.48
CA LYS A 141 3.52 -20.28 15.32
C LYS A 141 2.06 -20.17 14.90
N ILE A 142 1.47 -21.31 14.57
CA ILE A 142 0.03 -21.43 14.28
C ILE A 142 -0.67 -21.98 15.52
N ALA A 143 -1.90 -21.52 15.78
CA ALA A 143 -2.70 -21.93 16.93
C ALA A 143 -2.93 -23.45 17.02
N THR A 144 -3.03 -24.14 15.88
CA THR A 144 -3.28 -25.59 15.79
C THR A 144 -2.05 -26.45 16.06
N GLU A 145 -0.85 -25.88 15.99
CA GLU A 145 0.41 -26.62 16.17
C GLU A 145 0.97 -26.42 17.58
N SER A 146 1.64 -27.41 18.16
CA SER A 146 2.24 -27.28 19.51
C SER A 146 3.57 -26.52 19.51
N THR A 147 4.32 -26.59 18.42
CA THR A 147 5.66 -25.99 18.28
C THR A 147 5.68 -24.95 17.15
N ALA A 148 6.54 -23.94 17.27
CA ALA A 148 6.77 -22.95 16.23
C ALA A 148 7.68 -23.52 15.14
N ALA A 149 7.35 -23.26 13.88
CA ALA A 149 8.25 -23.53 12.76
C ALA A 149 9.35 -22.47 12.71
N VAL A 150 10.59 -22.91 12.55
CA VAL A 150 11.76 -22.05 12.44
C VAL A 150 12.43 -22.33 11.11
N VAL A 151 12.77 -21.27 10.37
CA VAL A 151 13.51 -21.41 9.11
C VAL A 151 14.31 -20.15 8.79
N ASP A 152 15.52 -20.34 8.30
CA ASP A 152 16.32 -19.27 7.71
C ASP A 152 16.06 -19.22 6.20
N ILE A 153 15.63 -18.07 5.70
CA ILE A 153 15.28 -17.83 4.31
C ILE A 153 16.26 -16.86 3.66
N GLY A 154 16.78 -17.26 2.51
CA GLY A 154 17.44 -16.38 1.53
C GLY A 154 16.72 -16.43 0.18
N LEU A 155 17.25 -15.69 -0.79
CA LEU A 155 16.74 -15.60 -2.15
C LEU A 155 17.85 -15.94 -3.15
N ASP A 156 17.58 -16.90 -4.03
CA ASP A 156 18.34 -17.11 -5.26
C ASP A 156 17.81 -16.14 -6.32
N THR A 157 18.56 -15.06 -6.57
CA THR A 157 18.15 -14.00 -7.51
C THR A 157 18.15 -14.42 -8.98
N ARG A 158 18.79 -15.54 -9.34
CA ARG A 158 18.76 -16.05 -10.72
C ARG A 158 17.52 -16.89 -10.99
N LYS A 159 17.09 -17.68 -10.00
CA LYS A 159 15.92 -18.57 -10.13
C LYS A 159 14.62 -17.97 -9.59
N ASN A 160 14.69 -16.82 -8.90
CA ASN A 160 13.59 -16.22 -8.15
C ASN A 160 12.92 -17.25 -7.22
N LYS A 161 13.75 -17.96 -6.44
CA LYS A 161 13.32 -19.00 -5.51
C LYS A 161 14.00 -18.84 -4.15
N ALA A 162 13.30 -19.26 -3.10
CA ALA A 162 13.83 -19.29 -1.75
C ALA A 162 15.00 -20.27 -1.63
N THR A 163 16.06 -19.86 -0.92
CA THR A 163 17.05 -20.77 -0.36
C THR A 163 16.75 -20.95 1.12
N LYS A 164 16.79 -22.19 1.61
CA LYS A 164 16.48 -22.48 3.01
C LYS A 164 17.66 -23.10 3.74
N SER A 165 17.81 -22.71 4.99
CA SER A 165 18.73 -23.31 5.94
C SER A 165 18.08 -23.38 7.32
N ASN A 166 18.66 -24.18 8.22
CA ASN A 166 18.27 -24.26 9.63
C ASN A 166 16.75 -24.46 9.85
N SER A 167 16.11 -25.31 9.02
CA SER A 167 14.68 -25.56 9.12
C SER A 167 14.40 -26.54 10.26
N GLY A 168 13.61 -26.13 11.23
CA GLY A 168 13.31 -26.92 12.42
C GLY A 168 11.97 -26.53 13.04
N ARG A 169 11.72 -27.09 14.24
CA ARG A 169 10.59 -26.70 15.08
C ARG A 169 11.10 -26.50 16.50
N GLU A 170 10.62 -25.47 17.16
CA GLU A 170 11.03 -25.10 18.52
C GLU A 170 9.83 -24.75 19.39
N ILE A 171 9.98 -24.89 20.70
CA ILE A 171 9.00 -24.37 21.65
C ILE A 171 9.22 -22.86 21.76
N TRP A 172 8.16 -22.08 21.56
CA TRP A 172 8.23 -20.63 21.67
C TRP A 172 7.48 -20.20 22.94
N LEU A 173 8.25 -19.75 23.93
CA LEU A 173 7.76 -19.17 25.17
C LEU A 173 7.77 -17.65 25.07
N VAL A 174 6.73 -17.01 25.58
CA VAL A 174 6.65 -15.56 25.76
C VAL A 174 7.44 -15.18 27.03
N ASP A 175 7.76 -13.90 27.20
CA ASP A 175 8.52 -13.36 28.33
C ASP A 175 7.99 -13.81 29.71
N ASP A 176 6.67 -14.07 29.83
CA ASP A 176 6.01 -14.54 31.06
C ASP A 176 6.10 -16.07 31.28
N GLY A 177 6.82 -16.80 30.43
CA GLY A 177 6.97 -18.26 30.51
C GLY A 177 5.80 -19.06 29.91
N GLU A 178 4.75 -18.41 29.41
CA GLU A 178 3.64 -19.07 28.72
C GLU A 178 4.00 -19.43 27.26
N MET A 179 3.40 -20.50 26.73
CA MET A 179 3.55 -20.83 25.30
C MET A 179 2.85 -19.81 24.41
N LYS A 180 3.58 -19.30 23.41
CA LYS A 180 3.02 -18.43 22.38
C LYS A 180 1.90 -19.19 21.65
N LYS A 181 0.67 -18.65 21.70
CA LYS A 181 -0.50 -19.29 21.06
C LYS A 181 -0.38 -19.28 19.54
N HIS A 182 -0.15 -18.10 18.98
CA HIS A 182 0.05 -17.86 17.54
C HIS A 182 0.85 -16.57 17.35
N GLY A 183 1.50 -16.42 16.19
CA GLY A 183 2.26 -15.23 15.83
C GLY A 183 3.38 -15.52 14.84
N LEU A 184 4.04 -14.46 14.41
CA LEU A 184 5.19 -14.50 13.53
C LEU A 184 6.26 -13.56 14.05
N GLU A 185 7.51 -14.02 14.07
CA GLU A 185 8.69 -13.19 14.32
C GLU A 185 9.61 -13.28 13.11
N VAL A 186 10.05 -12.12 12.64
CA VAL A 186 10.98 -11.96 11.54
C VAL A 186 12.20 -11.22 12.04
N THR A 187 13.35 -11.87 11.96
CA THR A 187 14.65 -11.34 12.39
C THR A 187 15.58 -11.20 11.18
N THR A 188 15.97 -9.97 10.89
CA THR A 188 16.79 -9.60 9.73
C THR A 188 18.03 -8.83 10.16
N ARG A 189 19.15 -9.06 9.47
CA ARG A 189 20.42 -8.36 9.72
C ARG A 189 20.86 -7.65 8.47
N MET A 190 20.85 -6.33 8.48
CA MET A 190 21.12 -5.54 7.30
C MET A 190 22.05 -4.36 7.60
N LYS A 191 22.72 -3.86 6.56
CA LYS A 191 23.46 -2.60 6.67
C LYS A 191 22.47 -1.43 6.67
N ALA A 192 22.33 -0.76 7.80
CA ALA A 192 21.34 0.28 8.02
C ALA A 192 21.79 1.26 9.09
N LYS A 193 21.28 2.50 9.05
CA LYS A 193 21.60 3.53 10.03
C LYS A 193 20.34 4.04 10.71
N TYR A 194 20.30 3.93 12.04
CA TYR A 194 19.24 4.54 12.84
C TYR A 194 19.50 6.03 13.02
N GLN A 195 18.46 6.86 12.84
CA GLN A 195 18.50 8.29 13.08
C GLN A 195 17.22 8.74 13.82
N LYS A 196 17.37 9.71 14.73
CA LYS A 196 16.24 10.40 15.37
C LYS A 196 15.84 11.62 14.53
N GLY A 197 14.57 12.01 14.56
CA GLY A 197 14.03 13.17 13.83
C GLY A 197 12.78 12.87 13.00
N ARG A 198 12.44 13.77 12.06
CA ARG A 198 11.20 13.69 11.24
C ARG A 198 11.14 12.48 10.32
N GLN A 199 12.28 12.01 9.80
CA GLN A 199 12.38 10.83 8.95
C GLN A 199 13.01 9.69 9.74
N SER A 200 12.35 9.28 10.82
CA SER A 200 12.81 8.21 11.71
C SER A 200 11.81 7.05 11.76
N VAL A 201 12.31 5.89 12.19
CA VAL A 201 11.47 4.72 12.48
C VAL A 201 10.42 5.06 13.54
N TRP A 202 10.82 5.83 14.56
CA TRP A 202 9.92 6.30 15.60
C TRP A 202 8.74 7.11 15.04
N GLN A 203 9.00 8.10 14.18
CA GLN A 203 7.94 8.92 13.59
C GLN A 203 7.02 8.08 12.69
N TYR A 204 7.58 7.12 11.95
CA TYR A 204 6.78 6.17 11.17
C TYR A 204 5.81 5.39 12.07
N LEU A 205 6.31 4.75 13.13
CA LEU A 205 5.48 3.95 14.05
C LEU A 205 4.45 4.81 14.78
N ARG A 206 4.82 6.04 15.18
CA ARG A 206 3.89 7.03 15.72
C ARG A 206 2.75 7.31 14.75
N MET A 207 3.06 7.61 13.49
CA MET A 207 2.06 7.85 12.45
C MET A 207 1.20 6.62 12.19
N THR A 208 1.80 5.42 12.15
CA THR A 208 1.06 4.15 12.01
C THR A 208 0.08 3.94 13.16
N SER A 209 0.44 4.30 14.39
CA SER A 209 -0.44 4.18 15.57
C SER A 209 -1.64 5.14 15.53
N ILE A 210 -1.52 6.28 14.85
CA ILE A 210 -2.62 7.25 14.67
C ILE A 210 -3.68 6.68 13.74
N VAL A 211 -3.27 6.10 12.61
CA VAL A 211 -4.20 5.60 11.58
C VAL A 211 -4.68 4.18 11.80
N ASN A 212 -4.04 3.44 12.72
CA ASN A 212 -4.46 2.11 13.16
C ASN A 212 -4.72 2.11 14.67
N PRO A 213 -5.80 2.78 15.14
CA PRO A 213 -6.06 2.94 16.57
C PRO A 213 -6.43 1.62 17.28
N HIS A 214 -6.76 0.57 16.53
CA HIS A 214 -7.00 -0.78 17.04
C HIS A 214 -5.71 -1.57 17.28
N ALA A 215 -4.58 -1.10 16.76
CA ALA A 215 -3.29 -1.75 16.91
C ALA A 215 -2.56 -1.26 18.16
N GLU A 216 -1.89 -2.17 18.82
CA GLU A 216 -0.91 -1.88 19.86
C GLU A 216 0.49 -2.06 19.28
N ILE A 217 1.36 -1.06 19.47
CA ILE A 217 2.71 -1.06 18.91
C ILE A 217 3.71 -0.76 20.03
N THR A 218 4.69 -1.64 20.20
CA THR A 218 5.83 -1.45 21.10
C THR A 218 7.10 -1.35 20.27
N PHE A 219 7.89 -0.32 20.49
CA PHE A 219 9.16 -0.09 19.80
C PHE A 219 10.29 0.01 20.81
N THR A 220 11.33 -0.80 20.64
CA THR A 220 12.59 -0.67 21.36
C THR A 220 13.65 -0.12 20.41
N ASP A 221 14.13 1.09 20.69
CA ASP A 221 15.15 1.74 19.89
C ASP A 221 16.55 1.12 20.14
N PRO A 222 17.55 1.44 19.30
CA PRO A 222 18.91 0.91 19.46
C PRO A 222 19.64 1.43 20.69
N GLU A 223 19.13 2.45 21.35
CA GLU A 223 19.64 2.99 22.60
C GLU A 223 18.96 2.33 23.82
N GLY A 224 17.97 1.46 23.61
CA GLY A 224 17.23 0.74 24.65
C GLY A 224 15.98 1.46 25.15
N GLU A 225 15.62 2.61 24.56
CA GLU A 225 14.41 3.34 24.90
C GLU A 225 13.18 2.57 24.40
N ILE A 226 12.21 2.34 25.29
CA ILE A 226 10.98 1.64 24.98
C ILE A 226 9.87 2.68 24.78
N HIS A 227 9.31 2.70 23.58
CA HIS A 227 8.14 3.48 23.23
C HIS A 227 6.94 2.55 23.08
N HIS A 228 5.87 2.84 23.80
CA HIS A 228 4.65 2.04 23.77
C HIS A 228 3.46 2.89 23.34
N TRP A 229 2.74 2.41 22.33
CA TRP A 229 1.51 3.00 21.83
C TRP A 229 0.35 2.02 22.03
N PRO A 230 -0.44 2.12 23.12
CA PRO A 230 -1.54 1.21 23.40
C PRO A 230 -2.72 1.37 22.44
N ARG A 231 -3.50 0.32 22.21
CA ARG A 231 -4.72 0.43 21.39
C ARG A 231 -5.74 1.37 22.04
N VAL A 232 -6.50 2.09 21.21
CA VAL A 232 -7.55 3.03 21.63
C VAL A 232 -8.95 2.48 21.39
N THR A 233 -9.05 1.47 20.53
CA THR A 233 -10.31 0.77 20.27
C THR A 233 -10.07 -0.72 20.11
N GLU A 234 -11.06 -1.52 20.49
CA GLU A 234 -11.11 -2.95 20.22
C GLU A 234 -11.94 -3.27 18.97
N ARG A 235 -12.51 -2.24 18.32
CA ARG A 235 -13.27 -2.40 17.09
C ARG A 235 -12.31 -2.48 15.91
N LEU A 236 -12.23 -3.67 15.32
CA LEU A 236 -11.50 -3.85 14.07
C LEU A 236 -12.18 -3.13 12.91
N PRO A 237 -11.41 -2.66 11.92
CA PRO A 237 -11.91 -2.13 10.66
C PRO A 237 -12.97 -2.99 9.97
N GLY A 238 -13.86 -2.38 9.19
CA GLY A 238 -14.79 -3.12 8.33
C GLY A 238 -14.07 -4.03 7.34
N LYS A 239 -14.64 -5.22 7.07
CA LYS A 239 -14.10 -6.15 6.06
C LYS A 239 -14.22 -5.52 4.67
N VAL A 240 -13.14 -5.55 3.91
CA VAL A 240 -13.13 -5.11 2.51
C VAL A 240 -13.49 -6.28 1.60
N GLU A 241 -14.49 -6.08 0.75
CA GLU A 241 -14.86 -7.06 -0.27
C GLU A 241 -14.13 -6.76 -1.59
N SER A 242 -13.76 -7.82 -2.32
CA SER A 242 -13.19 -7.66 -3.65
C SER A 242 -14.29 -7.26 -4.62
N ILE A 243 -14.02 -6.22 -5.41
CA ILE A 243 -14.90 -5.80 -6.50
C ILE A 243 -14.36 -6.24 -7.85
N LYS A 244 -15.25 -6.22 -8.84
CA LYS A 244 -14.90 -6.41 -10.25
C LYS A 244 -14.37 -5.09 -10.82
N PRO A 245 -13.51 -5.15 -11.86
CA PRO A 245 -13.04 -3.94 -12.51
C PRO A 245 -14.20 -3.16 -13.12
N HIS A 246 -14.09 -1.84 -13.14
CA HIS A 246 -15.08 -0.95 -13.74
C HIS A 246 -14.66 -0.58 -15.17
N PRO A 247 -15.57 -0.49 -16.16
CA PRO A 247 -15.19 -0.28 -17.55
C PRO A 247 -14.35 0.99 -17.81
N HIS A 248 -14.65 2.10 -17.12
CA HIS A 248 -13.90 3.35 -17.25
C HIS A 248 -12.43 3.28 -16.77
N GLY A 249 -12.06 2.25 -16.00
CA GLY A 249 -10.71 2.12 -15.42
C GLY A 249 -9.83 1.08 -16.11
N ILE A 250 -10.29 0.54 -17.25
CA ILE A 250 -9.61 -0.55 -17.93
C ILE A 250 -8.77 -0.02 -19.07
N GLU A 251 -7.60 -0.63 -19.24
CA GLU A 251 -6.71 -0.39 -20.37
C GLU A 251 -6.81 -1.51 -21.41
N LEU A 252 -6.35 -1.22 -22.64
CA LEU A 252 -6.41 -2.14 -23.77
C LEU A 252 -5.80 -3.51 -23.46
N GLY A 253 -4.60 -3.54 -22.85
CA GLY A 253 -3.92 -4.79 -22.51
C GLY A 253 -4.67 -5.63 -21.49
N GLN A 254 -5.28 -5.00 -20.49
CA GLN A 254 -6.12 -5.70 -19.51
C GLN A 254 -7.37 -6.27 -20.17
N LEU A 255 -8.05 -5.49 -21.01
CA LEU A 255 -9.24 -5.93 -21.74
C LEU A 255 -8.92 -7.12 -22.65
N GLN A 256 -7.82 -7.07 -23.40
CA GLN A 256 -7.36 -8.18 -24.25
C GLN A 256 -7.13 -9.46 -23.45
N ARG A 257 -6.46 -9.36 -22.30
CA ARG A 257 -6.22 -10.51 -21.42
C ARG A 257 -7.54 -11.10 -20.91
N MET A 258 -8.45 -10.25 -20.44
CA MET A 258 -9.76 -10.68 -19.94
C MET A 258 -10.60 -11.37 -21.03
N LEU A 259 -10.57 -10.86 -22.27
CA LEU A 259 -11.27 -11.46 -23.41
C LEU A 259 -10.68 -12.83 -23.79
N THR A 260 -9.35 -12.97 -23.71
CA THR A 260 -8.63 -14.21 -24.04
C THR A 260 -8.89 -15.30 -22.99
N GLU A 261 -8.89 -14.93 -21.71
CA GLU A 261 -9.11 -15.84 -20.58
C GLU A 261 -10.60 -16.17 -20.36
N SER A 262 -11.52 -15.32 -20.84
CA SER A 262 -12.96 -15.48 -20.64
C SER A 262 -13.48 -16.80 -21.20
N THR A 263 -14.36 -17.45 -20.44
CA THR A 263 -15.11 -18.65 -20.86
C THR A 263 -16.51 -18.32 -21.41
N ASP A 264 -16.87 -17.04 -21.48
CA ASP A 264 -18.22 -16.60 -21.83
C ASP A 264 -18.51 -16.80 -23.32
N SER A 265 -19.74 -17.23 -23.64
CA SER A 265 -20.16 -17.50 -25.03
C SER A 265 -20.65 -16.26 -25.78
N ARG A 266 -20.95 -15.16 -25.08
CA ARG A 266 -21.53 -13.93 -25.63
C ARG A 266 -20.91 -12.70 -24.99
N LEU A 267 -20.66 -11.66 -25.78
CA LEU A 267 -20.09 -10.40 -25.30
C LEU A 267 -20.96 -9.72 -24.24
N SER A 268 -22.29 -9.70 -24.38
CA SER A 268 -23.18 -9.13 -23.34
C SER A 268 -23.05 -9.83 -21.98
N VAL A 269 -22.86 -11.15 -21.98
CA VAL A 269 -22.68 -11.92 -20.75
C VAL A 269 -21.32 -11.59 -20.15
N PHE A 270 -20.28 -11.54 -20.99
CA PHE A 270 -18.94 -11.12 -20.57
C PHE A 270 -18.96 -9.75 -19.89
N LEU A 271 -19.60 -8.74 -20.50
CA LEU A 271 -19.65 -7.38 -19.98
C LEU A 271 -20.36 -7.31 -18.61
N ARG A 272 -21.45 -8.04 -18.44
CA ARG A 272 -22.24 -8.05 -17.19
C ARG A 272 -21.57 -8.87 -16.08
N THR A 273 -20.93 -9.98 -16.44
CA THR A 273 -20.36 -10.91 -15.45
C THR A 273 -18.99 -10.44 -14.97
N ASN A 274 -18.18 -9.82 -15.83
CA ASN A 274 -16.79 -9.48 -15.50
C ASN A 274 -16.59 -8.03 -15.07
N PHE A 275 -17.53 -7.13 -15.35
CA PHE A 275 -17.44 -5.73 -14.96
C PHE A 275 -18.44 -5.32 -13.87
N SER A 276 -18.03 -4.37 -13.05
CA SER A 276 -18.88 -3.71 -12.07
C SER A 276 -19.69 -2.58 -12.74
N GLY A 277 -20.91 -2.34 -12.28
CA GLY A 277 -21.73 -1.21 -12.75
C GLY A 277 -22.37 -1.38 -14.13
N VAL A 278 -22.25 -2.56 -14.76
CA VAL A 278 -22.82 -2.84 -16.09
C VAL A 278 -24.15 -3.59 -15.98
N SER A 279 -25.24 -2.89 -16.27
CA SER A 279 -26.58 -3.49 -16.38
C SER A 279 -26.77 -4.19 -17.74
N THR A 280 -27.80 -5.04 -17.86
CA THR A 280 -28.17 -5.68 -19.14
C THR A 280 -28.46 -4.64 -20.23
N ARG A 281 -29.01 -3.48 -19.86
CA ARG A 281 -29.26 -2.37 -20.77
C ARG A 281 -27.95 -1.73 -21.21
N ALA A 282 -27.08 -1.37 -20.27
CA ALA A 282 -25.78 -0.77 -20.56
C ALA A 282 -24.89 -1.69 -21.42
N ALA A 283 -24.89 -3.00 -21.17
CA ALA A 283 -24.15 -3.95 -21.99
C ALA A 283 -24.58 -3.94 -23.47
N LYS A 284 -25.89 -3.81 -23.74
CA LYS A 284 -26.41 -3.71 -25.12
C LYS A 284 -26.05 -2.37 -25.74
N GLU A 285 -26.22 -1.28 -25.00
CA GLU A 285 -25.87 0.08 -25.45
C GLU A 285 -24.37 0.19 -25.78
N LEU A 286 -23.50 -0.43 -24.99
CA LEU A 286 -22.06 -0.52 -25.24
C LEU A 286 -21.73 -1.30 -26.51
N CYS A 287 -22.34 -2.48 -26.70
CA CYS A 287 -22.14 -3.25 -27.93
C CYS A 287 -22.60 -2.46 -29.17
N SER A 288 -23.74 -1.77 -29.09
CA SER A 288 -24.23 -0.93 -30.18
C SER A 288 -23.34 0.28 -30.45
N ALA A 289 -22.82 0.94 -29.42
CA ALA A 289 -21.87 2.05 -29.56
C ALA A 289 -20.55 1.61 -30.20
N ALA A 290 -20.11 0.39 -29.92
CA ALA A 290 -18.91 -0.21 -30.49
C ALA A 290 -19.15 -0.86 -31.88
N GLU A 291 -20.37 -0.82 -32.41
CA GLU A 291 -20.77 -1.47 -33.66
C GLU A 291 -20.52 -3.01 -33.65
N LEU A 292 -20.68 -3.63 -32.49
CA LEU A 292 -20.47 -5.06 -32.27
C LEU A 292 -21.79 -5.81 -32.07
N ASP A 293 -21.91 -7.00 -32.64
CA ASP A 293 -23.01 -7.90 -32.32
C ASP A 293 -22.85 -8.48 -30.90
N VAL A 294 -23.95 -8.46 -30.16
CA VAL A 294 -24.09 -9.00 -28.81
C VAL A 294 -23.72 -10.49 -28.72
N LYS A 295 -23.83 -11.23 -29.83
CA LYS A 295 -23.53 -12.66 -29.93
C LYS A 295 -22.06 -12.97 -30.23
N VAL A 296 -21.22 -11.96 -30.51
CA VAL A 296 -19.79 -12.18 -30.76
C VAL A 296 -19.16 -12.87 -29.55
N LYS A 297 -18.31 -13.86 -29.83
CA LYS A 297 -17.53 -14.56 -28.80
C LYS A 297 -16.34 -13.68 -28.39
N PRO A 298 -16.14 -13.40 -27.08
CA PRO A 298 -15.02 -12.61 -26.56
C PRO A 298 -13.65 -13.00 -27.13
N LYS A 299 -13.37 -14.31 -27.22
CA LYS A 299 -12.08 -14.84 -27.72
C LYS A 299 -11.81 -14.59 -29.20
N GLN A 300 -12.82 -14.28 -29.99
CA GLN A 300 -12.71 -14.13 -31.45
C GLN A 300 -12.66 -12.66 -31.89
N MET A 301 -12.63 -11.72 -30.94
CA MET A 301 -12.61 -10.29 -31.26
C MET A 301 -11.26 -9.87 -31.85
N THR A 302 -11.31 -9.04 -32.88
CA THR A 302 -10.10 -8.46 -33.48
C THR A 302 -9.57 -7.30 -32.62
N PRO A 303 -8.26 -6.96 -32.69
CA PRO A 303 -7.70 -5.84 -31.94
C PRO A 303 -8.44 -4.51 -32.16
N ASP A 304 -8.92 -4.26 -33.37
CA ASP A 304 -9.68 -3.05 -33.70
C ASP A 304 -11.06 -3.03 -33.05
N GLN A 305 -11.74 -4.19 -32.98
CA GLN A 305 -13.00 -4.34 -32.26
C GLN A 305 -12.82 -4.13 -30.75
N ILE A 306 -11.69 -4.57 -30.20
CA ILE A 306 -11.36 -4.38 -28.78
C ILE A 306 -11.10 -2.89 -28.51
N ARG A 307 -10.40 -2.20 -29.40
CA ARG A 307 -10.20 -0.74 -29.31
C ARG A 307 -11.54 0.01 -29.38
N ALA A 308 -12.41 -0.33 -30.34
CA ALA A 308 -13.74 0.28 -30.44
C ALA A 308 -14.58 0.08 -29.16
N LEU A 309 -14.50 -1.11 -28.55
CA LEU A 309 -15.15 -1.37 -27.26
C LEU A 309 -14.55 -0.51 -26.14
N LEU A 310 -13.23 -0.31 -26.12
CA LEU A 310 -12.57 0.54 -25.13
C LEU A 310 -12.96 2.01 -25.26
N GLU A 311 -13.00 2.54 -26.48
CA GLU A 311 -13.47 3.91 -26.78
C GLU A 311 -14.92 4.10 -26.31
N SER A 312 -15.76 3.06 -26.42
CA SER A 312 -17.12 3.07 -25.89
C SER A 312 -17.18 3.12 -24.35
N PHE A 313 -16.22 2.49 -23.65
CA PHE A 313 -16.13 2.58 -22.19
C PHE A 313 -15.69 3.96 -21.72
N GLN A 314 -14.82 4.63 -22.49
CA GLN A 314 -14.34 5.98 -22.16
C GLN A 314 -15.35 7.08 -22.51
N GLY A 315 -16.43 6.73 -23.23
CA GLY A 315 -17.47 7.65 -23.64
C GLY A 315 -17.15 8.42 -24.92
N GLU A 316 -16.09 8.04 -25.64
CA GLU A 316 -15.72 8.62 -26.93
C GLU A 316 -16.70 8.20 -28.03
N ARG A 317 -17.19 6.96 -27.97
CA ARG A 317 -18.27 6.49 -28.83
C ARG A 317 -19.62 6.71 -28.16
N MET A 318 -20.48 7.44 -28.84
CA MET A 318 -21.81 7.80 -28.34
C MET A 318 -22.86 6.82 -28.85
N PHE A 319 -23.81 6.48 -27.99
CA PHE A 319 -25.04 5.79 -28.36
C PHE A 319 -26.18 6.81 -28.30
N ASN A 320 -26.88 7.05 -29.43
CA ASN A 320 -27.94 8.06 -29.54
C ASN A 320 -27.51 9.47 -29.06
N GLY A 321 -26.29 9.89 -29.41
CA GLY A 321 -25.77 11.22 -29.08
C GLY A 321 -25.44 11.43 -27.59
N LYS A 322 -25.40 10.36 -26.78
CA LYS A 322 -25.00 10.41 -25.38
C LYS A 322 -23.95 9.32 -25.07
N PRO A 323 -23.03 9.58 -24.13
CA PRO A 323 -22.17 8.52 -23.59
C PRO A 323 -23.02 7.51 -22.82
N VAL A 324 -22.64 6.24 -22.87
CA VAL A 324 -23.36 5.19 -22.16
C VAL A 324 -23.21 5.41 -20.65
N LYS A 325 -24.34 5.55 -19.95
CA LYS A 325 -24.34 5.81 -18.51
C LYS A 325 -24.10 4.51 -17.74
N LEU A 326 -22.92 4.39 -17.15
CA LEU A 326 -22.57 3.31 -16.24
C LEU A 326 -22.91 3.67 -14.80
N LEU A 327 -23.22 2.65 -13.99
CA LEU A 327 -23.43 2.83 -12.55
C LEU A 327 -22.08 2.89 -11.85
N ASN A 328 -21.97 3.70 -10.81
CA ASN A 328 -20.75 3.76 -10.01
C ASN A 328 -20.45 2.37 -9.40
N PRO A 329 -19.16 1.99 -9.32
CA PRO A 329 -18.73 0.80 -8.59
C PRO A 329 -19.18 0.85 -7.12
N PRO A 330 -19.42 -0.30 -6.49
CA PRO A 330 -19.83 -0.36 -5.10
C PRO A 330 -18.66 0.05 -4.19
N THR A 331 -19.00 0.63 -3.03
CA THR A 331 -18.04 1.25 -2.11
C THR A 331 -17.65 0.36 -0.92
N ASN A 332 -18.22 -0.85 -0.83
CA ASN A 332 -17.89 -1.89 0.15
C ASN A 332 -16.45 -2.45 0.01
N CYS A 333 -15.73 -2.06 -1.04
CA CYS A 333 -14.31 -2.35 -1.21
C CYS A 333 -13.38 -1.40 -0.44
N LEU A 334 -13.93 -0.34 0.16
CA LEU A 334 -13.20 0.64 0.97
C LEU A 334 -13.47 0.40 2.46
N SER A 335 -12.44 0.67 3.27
CA SER A 335 -12.41 0.64 4.72
C SER A 335 -11.73 1.93 5.19
N PRO A 336 -12.48 3.05 5.28
CA PRO A 336 -11.97 4.29 5.87
C PRO A 336 -11.63 4.11 7.35
N ILE A 337 -10.94 5.08 7.95
CA ILE A 337 -10.59 5.04 9.39
C ILE A 337 -11.79 5.42 10.24
N GLU A 338 -12.68 6.28 9.76
CA GLU A 338 -13.81 6.90 10.49
C GLU A 338 -13.39 8.13 11.33
N GLU A 339 -14.21 9.18 11.28
CA GLU A 339 -13.95 10.49 11.93
C GLU A 339 -13.58 10.39 13.41
N MET A 340 -14.34 9.58 14.16
CA MET A 340 -14.16 9.40 15.61
C MET A 340 -12.84 8.70 15.95
N LEU A 341 -12.42 7.75 15.11
CA LEU A 341 -11.19 7.00 15.29
C LEU A 341 -9.96 7.86 14.95
N ILE A 342 -10.04 8.68 13.91
CA ILE A 342 -9.01 9.69 13.60
C ILE A 342 -8.86 10.66 14.78
N LYS A 343 -9.97 11.19 15.31
CA LYS A 343 -9.94 12.11 16.45
C LYS A 343 -9.26 11.48 17.67
N LYS A 344 -9.62 10.25 18.00
CA LYS A 344 -9.01 9.48 19.11
C LYS A 344 -7.52 9.20 18.89
N GLY A 345 -7.11 8.80 17.69
CA GLY A 345 -5.70 8.54 17.35
C GLY A 345 -4.83 9.80 17.43
N LEU A 346 -5.38 10.92 16.98
CA LEU A 346 -4.73 12.23 17.03
C LEU A 346 -4.58 12.73 18.49
N SER A 347 -5.65 12.70 19.29
CA SER A 347 -5.60 13.14 20.70
C SER A 347 -4.65 12.31 21.58
N LYS A 348 -4.34 11.07 21.19
CA LYS A 348 -3.36 10.23 21.91
C LYS A 348 -1.91 10.68 21.70
N THR A 349 -1.59 11.19 20.51
CA THR A 349 -0.21 11.40 20.07
C THR A 349 0.20 12.87 20.01
N ILE A 350 -0.78 13.77 20.03
CA ILE A 350 -0.59 15.23 19.97
C ILE A 350 -1.48 15.84 21.05
N ASP A 351 -0.84 16.45 22.05
CA ASP A 351 -1.54 17.28 23.02
C ASP A 351 -2.08 18.53 22.32
N SER A 352 -3.39 18.72 22.37
CA SER A 352 -4.10 19.70 21.56
C SER A 352 -5.29 20.30 22.28
N ARG A 353 -5.59 21.56 21.97
CA ARG A 353 -6.75 22.26 22.52
C ARG A 353 -8.01 21.94 21.74
N TYR A 354 -7.88 21.76 20.42
CA TYR A 354 -8.98 21.47 19.52
C TYR A 354 -8.57 20.43 18.48
N ALA A 355 -9.45 19.45 18.24
CA ALA A 355 -9.31 18.44 17.20
C ALA A 355 -10.67 18.20 16.51
N ILE A 356 -10.69 18.38 15.20
CA ILE A 356 -11.86 18.22 14.34
C ILE A 356 -11.50 17.31 13.16
N THR A 357 -12.45 16.48 12.74
CA THR A 357 -12.26 15.48 11.70
C THR A 357 -13.48 15.46 10.78
N MET A 358 -13.27 15.12 9.52
CA MET A 358 -14.33 15.01 8.52
C MET A 358 -14.02 13.87 7.53
N THR A 359 -14.99 13.01 7.28
CA THR A 359 -14.94 11.92 6.31
C THR A 359 -15.90 12.24 5.18
N ARG A 360 -15.39 12.41 3.96
CA ARG A 360 -16.21 12.71 2.77
C ARG A 360 -16.97 11.47 2.32
N ALA A 361 -18.07 11.67 1.59
CA ALA A 361 -18.71 10.59 0.85
C ALA A 361 -17.76 10.00 -0.21
N PRO A 362 -17.77 8.67 -0.43
CA PRO A 362 -16.92 8.04 -1.44
C PRO A 362 -17.27 8.55 -2.85
N ASN A 363 -16.24 8.69 -3.67
CA ASN A 363 -16.36 9.11 -5.06
C ASN A 363 -15.54 8.15 -5.95
N VAL A 364 -15.57 8.33 -7.27
CA VAL A 364 -14.91 7.40 -8.21
C VAL A 364 -13.98 8.19 -9.11
N SER A 365 -12.76 7.69 -9.31
CA SER A 365 -11.79 8.23 -10.27
C SER A 365 -11.29 7.12 -11.18
N GLN A 366 -11.38 7.31 -12.49
CA GLN A 366 -10.98 6.30 -13.48
C GLN A 366 -11.51 4.89 -13.14
N GLY A 367 -12.78 4.79 -12.74
CA GLY A 367 -13.41 3.52 -12.35
C GLY A 367 -12.97 2.93 -10.99
N ASN A 368 -12.11 3.61 -10.23
CA ASN A 368 -11.67 3.19 -8.91
C ASN A 368 -12.38 4.02 -7.82
N PRO A 369 -13.13 3.39 -6.89
CA PRO A 369 -13.65 4.07 -5.71
C PRO A 369 -12.53 4.64 -4.86
N TYR A 370 -12.69 5.87 -4.39
CA TYR A 370 -11.84 6.49 -3.40
C TYR A 370 -12.64 7.29 -2.38
N GLN A 371 -12.07 7.50 -1.20
CA GLN A 371 -12.66 8.28 -0.13
C GLN A 371 -11.55 9.08 0.57
N VAL A 372 -11.86 10.34 0.92
CA VAL A 372 -10.91 11.24 1.58
C VAL A 372 -11.40 11.56 2.98
N GLU A 373 -10.49 11.48 3.94
CA GLU A 373 -10.70 11.86 5.33
C GLU A 373 -9.67 12.92 5.73
N VAL A 374 -10.13 13.96 6.42
CA VAL A 374 -9.30 15.09 6.84
C VAL A 374 -9.43 15.25 8.35
N GLY A 375 -8.31 15.50 9.02
CA GLY A 375 -8.27 15.87 10.43
C GLY A 375 -7.45 17.13 10.61
N LEU A 376 -7.95 18.06 11.43
CA LEU A 376 -7.23 19.27 11.80
C LEU A 376 -7.11 19.34 13.31
N ILE A 377 -5.89 19.61 13.76
CA ILE A 377 -5.58 19.82 15.17
C ILE A 377 -4.99 21.21 15.32
N PHE A 378 -5.44 21.93 16.34
CA PHE A 378 -4.94 23.26 16.68
C PHE A 378 -4.54 23.38 18.15
N GLY A 379 -3.42 24.04 18.40
CA GLY A 379 -2.94 24.40 19.74
C GLY A 379 -2.05 23.36 20.42
N GLY A 380 -1.89 23.49 21.75
CA GLY A 380 -0.99 22.66 22.56
C GLY A 380 0.45 23.18 22.56
N ASN A 381 1.44 22.27 22.51
CA ASN A 381 2.87 22.58 22.49
C ASN A 381 3.44 22.86 21.08
N MET A 382 2.57 23.12 20.10
CA MET A 382 3.00 23.38 18.72
C MET A 382 3.48 24.84 18.56
N VAL A 383 4.61 25.00 17.87
CA VAL A 383 5.24 26.32 17.68
C VAL A 383 4.56 27.09 16.55
N ALA A 384 4.06 28.29 16.83
CA ALA A 384 3.29 29.09 15.87
C ALA A 384 4.10 29.57 14.65
N ASP A 385 5.40 29.82 14.80
CA ASP A 385 6.23 30.36 13.72
C ASP A 385 6.72 29.31 12.70
N LYS A 386 6.40 28.03 12.91
CA LYS A 386 6.82 26.93 12.04
C LYS A 386 5.72 26.57 11.02
N PRO A 387 6.09 26.03 9.85
CA PRO A 387 5.13 25.40 8.95
C PRO A 387 4.32 24.32 9.67
N VAL A 388 3.03 24.24 9.36
CA VAL A 388 2.13 23.24 9.96
C VAL A 388 2.64 21.81 9.75
N GLU A 389 2.37 20.93 10.71
CA GLU A 389 2.71 19.51 10.58
C GLU A 389 1.73 18.83 9.62
N VAL A 390 2.18 18.46 8.42
CA VAL A 390 1.36 17.76 7.44
C VAL A 390 1.53 16.25 7.59
N LEU A 391 0.45 15.55 7.95
CA LEU A 391 0.39 14.11 8.09
C LEU A 391 -0.37 13.51 6.90
N ARG A 392 0.34 12.77 6.05
CA ARG A 392 -0.22 12.19 4.82
C ARG A 392 -0.36 10.69 4.94
N PHE A 393 -1.51 10.18 4.56
CA PHE A 393 -1.81 8.75 4.60
C PHE A 393 -2.50 8.28 3.33
N ALA A 394 -2.12 7.09 2.87
CA ALA A 394 -2.81 6.39 1.80
C ALA A 394 -3.09 4.96 2.24
N ASN A 395 -4.34 4.50 2.15
CA ASN A 395 -4.77 3.16 2.57
C ASN A 395 -4.25 2.77 3.98
N ARG A 396 -4.32 3.69 4.95
CA ARG A 396 -3.77 3.55 6.33
C ARG A 396 -2.25 3.34 6.43
N VAL A 397 -1.50 3.67 5.39
CA VAL A 397 -0.03 3.67 5.37
C VAL A 397 0.48 5.13 5.41
N PRO A 398 1.38 5.47 6.35
CA PRO A 398 2.03 6.78 6.40
C PRO A 398 2.92 7.08 5.19
N LEU A 399 2.85 8.31 4.67
CA LEU A 399 3.70 8.81 3.59
C LEU A 399 4.74 9.80 4.13
N MET A 400 5.98 9.33 4.34
CA MET A 400 7.04 10.08 5.02
C MET A 400 7.93 10.94 4.11
N TYR A 401 8.09 10.53 2.85
CA TYR A 401 9.05 11.14 1.91
C TYR A 401 8.34 11.89 0.78
N GLN A 402 9.12 12.65 -0.01
CA GLN A 402 8.66 13.37 -1.21
C GLN A 402 7.42 14.26 -1.00
N GLN A 403 7.38 14.98 0.13
CA GLN A 403 6.22 15.81 0.48
C GLN A 403 5.88 16.85 -0.60
N GLY A 404 6.86 17.55 -1.17
CA GLY A 404 6.61 18.61 -2.16
C GLY A 404 6.01 18.13 -3.49
N GLY A 405 6.23 16.85 -3.85
CA GLY A 405 5.66 16.27 -5.08
C GLY A 405 4.28 15.65 -4.89
N CYS A 406 3.81 15.50 -3.65
CA CYS A 406 2.63 14.72 -3.35
C CYS A 406 1.33 15.49 -3.58
N LEU A 407 0.38 14.84 -4.26
CA LEU A 407 -0.99 15.31 -4.44
C LEU A 407 -1.64 15.86 -3.16
N LEU A 408 -1.51 15.16 -2.03
CA LEU A 408 -2.15 15.58 -0.77
C LEU A 408 -1.56 16.88 -0.23
N THR A 409 -0.25 17.07 -0.36
CA THR A 409 0.40 18.33 0.01
C THR A 409 -0.08 19.45 -0.91
N LYS A 410 -0.06 19.23 -2.23
CA LYS A 410 -0.55 20.21 -3.21
C LYS A 410 -2.02 20.59 -2.97
N ALA A 411 -2.85 19.63 -2.54
CA ALA A 411 -4.24 19.89 -2.16
C ALA A 411 -4.33 20.83 -0.95
N ILE A 412 -3.47 20.65 0.08
CA ILE A 412 -3.39 21.56 1.24
C ILE A 412 -2.86 22.93 0.80
N GLU A 413 -1.79 22.99 0.02
CA GLU A 413 -1.17 24.24 -0.46
C GLU A 413 -2.10 25.11 -1.30
N SER A 414 -3.08 24.48 -1.96
CA SER A 414 -4.02 25.18 -2.84
C SER A 414 -5.25 25.78 -2.14
N VAL A 415 -5.42 25.50 -0.84
CA VAL A 415 -6.46 26.13 -0.01
C VAL A 415 -5.91 27.46 0.53
N ASP A 416 -6.72 28.52 0.52
CA ASP A 416 -6.35 29.81 1.11
C ASP A 416 -6.57 29.77 2.63
N TRP A 417 -5.51 29.45 3.36
CA TRP A 417 -5.58 29.28 4.82
C TRP A 417 -5.69 30.59 5.59
N ARG A 418 -5.46 31.73 4.94
CA ARG A 418 -5.58 33.06 5.54
C ARG A 418 -7.03 33.36 5.96
N GLN A 419 -7.99 32.84 5.20
CA GLN A 419 -9.42 32.93 5.55
C GLN A 419 -9.77 32.15 6.82
N TYR A 420 -8.92 31.20 7.21
CA TYR A 420 -9.10 30.32 8.38
C TYR A 420 -8.13 30.65 9.52
N GLY A 421 -7.50 31.84 9.50
CA GLY A 421 -6.68 32.34 10.61
C GLY A 421 -5.25 31.79 10.70
N LEU A 422 -4.75 31.08 9.69
CA LEU A 422 -3.34 30.67 9.61
C LEU A 422 -2.53 31.62 8.72
N ASP A 423 -1.26 31.82 9.05
CA ASP A 423 -0.36 32.64 8.24
C ASP A 423 0.08 31.85 6.99
N GLN A 424 -0.03 32.47 5.82
CA GLN A 424 0.37 31.87 4.55
C GLN A 424 0.92 32.98 3.64
N ALA A 425 2.20 33.29 3.84
CA ALA A 425 2.90 34.30 3.07
C ALA A 425 2.79 34.04 1.55
N GLY A 426 2.17 34.97 0.81
CA GLY A 426 1.99 34.88 -0.64
C GLY A 426 0.78 34.05 -1.11
N GLY A 427 -0.08 33.55 -0.20
CA GLY A 427 -1.32 32.84 -0.54
C GLY A 427 -1.13 31.51 -1.29
N LYS A 428 0.10 30.98 -1.32
CA LYS A 428 0.47 29.70 -1.93
C LYS A 428 1.51 29.00 -1.03
N GLY A 429 1.44 27.68 -0.96
CA GLY A 429 2.38 26.87 -0.16
C GLY A 429 1.81 26.45 1.18
N VAL A 430 2.62 25.74 1.98
CA VAL A 430 2.18 25.19 3.26
C VAL A 430 2.02 26.34 4.28
N PRO A 431 0.87 26.45 4.97
CA PRO A 431 0.66 27.50 5.96
C PRO A 431 1.59 27.33 7.17
N LYS A 432 1.78 28.42 7.92
CA LYS A 432 2.47 28.46 9.20
C LYS A 432 1.46 28.62 10.33
N GLY A 433 1.74 27.96 11.44
CA GLY A 433 0.91 28.04 12.62
C GLY A 433 1.03 26.81 13.51
N PRO A 434 0.47 26.87 14.73
CA PRO A 434 0.48 25.79 15.71
C PRO A 434 -0.60 24.75 15.38
N ALA A 435 -0.55 24.19 14.16
CA ALA A 435 -1.54 23.26 13.65
C ALA A 435 -0.90 22.02 13.00
N ALA A 436 -1.64 20.91 13.06
CA ALA A 436 -1.35 19.71 12.32
C ALA A 436 -2.53 19.35 11.42
N ILE A 437 -2.26 19.03 10.15
CA ILE A 437 -3.27 18.69 9.14
C ILE A 437 -3.02 17.25 8.71
N LEU A 438 -3.99 16.39 9.00
CA LEU A 438 -4.05 15.01 8.56
C LEU A 438 -4.91 14.90 7.30
N VAL A 439 -4.39 14.25 6.26
CA VAL A 439 -5.17 13.87 5.08
C VAL A 439 -4.95 12.40 4.79
N HIS A 440 -6.03 11.64 4.73
CA HIS A 440 -6.06 10.22 4.41
C HIS A 440 -6.84 9.98 3.11
N LEU A 441 -6.23 9.25 2.18
CA LEU A 441 -6.87 8.75 0.97
C LEU A 441 -7.03 7.23 1.07
N ALA A 442 -8.26 6.75 1.08
CA ALA A 442 -8.59 5.33 0.90
C ALA A 442 -9.00 5.09 -0.56
N SER A 443 -8.38 4.15 -1.25
CA SER A 443 -8.70 3.79 -2.64
C SER A 443 -8.36 2.32 -2.94
N THR A 444 -9.07 1.71 -3.88
CA THR A 444 -8.73 0.39 -4.42
C THR A 444 -7.45 0.41 -5.26
N ASN A 445 -7.16 1.55 -5.89
CA ASN A 445 -5.94 1.77 -6.65
C ASN A 445 -5.38 3.16 -6.31
N VAL A 446 -4.20 3.17 -5.69
CA VAL A 446 -3.51 4.40 -5.32
C VAL A 446 -2.39 4.63 -6.33
N GLN A 447 -2.46 5.74 -7.06
CA GLN A 447 -1.44 6.11 -8.04
C GLN A 447 -0.24 6.72 -7.31
N PHE A 448 0.82 5.94 -7.15
CA PHE A 448 2.08 6.39 -6.57
C PHE A 448 3.03 6.93 -7.64
N THR A 449 3.88 7.89 -7.29
CA THR A 449 4.96 8.40 -8.16
C THR A 449 6.12 7.42 -8.30
N SER A 450 6.24 6.46 -7.37
CA SER A 450 7.32 5.49 -7.31
C SER A 450 6.86 4.20 -6.63
N GLU A 451 7.54 3.08 -6.91
CA GLU A 451 7.26 1.78 -6.31
C GLU A 451 7.48 1.72 -4.78
N ALA A 452 8.27 2.64 -4.23
CA ALA A 452 8.47 2.78 -2.78
C ALA A 452 7.25 3.36 -2.03
N LYS A 453 6.20 3.77 -2.76
CA LYS A 453 4.93 4.32 -2.23
C LYS A 453 5.11 5.49 -1.25
N GLU A 454 5.74 6.57 -1.72
CA GLU A 454 6.11 7.72 -0.89
C GLU A 454 5.27 8.98 -1.16
N ALA A 455 4.84 9.14 -2.41
CA ALA A 455 4.00 10.25 -2.82
C ALA A 455 2.96 9.76 -3.83
N LEU A 456 1.82 10.45 -3.79
CA LEU A 456 0.74 10.26 -4.74
C LEU A 456 0.99 11.11 -5.97
N ALA A 457 0.76 10.51 -7.14
CA ALA A 457 0.82 11.18 -8.43
C ALA A 457 -0.32 12.20 -8.58
N ASP A 458 -0.12 13.17 -9.48
CA ASP A 458 -1.11 14.21 -9.71
C ASP A 458 -2.34 13.64 -10.43
N ASN A 459 -3.50 13.72 -9.78
CA ASN A 459 -4.80 13.35 -10.34
C ASN A 459 -5.82 14.45 -10.01
N ALA A 460 -6.40 15.07 -11.04
CA ALA A 460 -7.28 16.24 -10.90
C ALA A 460 -8.54 15.94 -10.09
N GLU A 461 -9.17 14.79 -10.30
CA GLU A 461 -10.42 14.41 -9.61
C GLU A 461 -10.17 14.19 -8.12
N VAL A 462 -9.08 13.49 -7.78
CA VAL A 462 -8.68 13.23 -6.39
C VAL A 462 -8.17 14.52 -5.73
N MET A 463 -7.51 15.41 -6.47
CA MET A 463 -7.10 16.72 -5.99
C MET A 463 -8.32 17.53 -5.57
N GLU A 464 -9.35 17.62 -6.42
CA GLU A 464 -10.56 18.37 -6.13
C GLU A 464 -11.31 17.79 -4.92
N GLY A 465 -11.40 16.45 -4.84
CA GLY A 465 -11.96 15.76 -3.67
C GLY A 465 -11.21 16.10 -2.37
N SER A 466 -9.88 16.15 -2.43
CA SER A 466 -9.03 16.50 -1.29
C SER A 466 -9.14 17.97 -0.91
N LYS A 467 -9.18 18.89 -1.89
CA LYS A 467 -9.38 20.33 -1.66
C LYS A 467 -10.72 20.61 -0.99
N LYS A 468 -11.80 19.99 -1.47
CA LYS A 468 -13.13 20.10 -0.86
C LYS A 468 -13.16 19.51 0.56
N GLY A 469 -12.40 18.45 0.81
CA GLY A 469 -12.17 17.92 2.15
C GLY A 469 -11.47 18.93 3.06
N ASN A 470 -10.41 19.58 2.59
CA ASN A 470 -9.64 20.54 3.37
C ASN A 470 -10.39 21.87 3.60
N ALA A 471 -11.18 22.34 2.63
CA ALA A 471 -11.89 23.62 2.72
C ALA A 471 -13.18 23.54 3.56
N GLY A 472 -13.73 22.35 3.80
CA GLY A 472 -15.02 22.19 4.47
C GLY A 472 -16.17 22.83 3.67
N ASN A 473 -17.42 22.45 3.93
CA ASN A 473 -18.56 23.17 3.35
C ASN A 473 -18.81 24.48 4.12
N GLY A 474 -17.88 25.45 4.03
CA GLY A 474 -18.04 26.80 4.60
C GLY A 474 -18.14 26.89 6.12
N SER A 475 -17.59 25.94 6.86
CA SER A 475 -17.71 25.85 8.31
C SER A 475 -16.47 25.21 8.96
N TRP A 476 -15.31 25.84 8.77
CA TRP A 476 -14.26 25.75 9.78
C TRP A 476 -14.48 26.95 10.71
N PRO A 477 -14.74 26.74 12.01
CA PRO A 477 -14.95 27.83 12.96
C PRO A 477 -13.71 28.70 13.14
#